data_AF-A0A6I2ZT31-F1
#
_entry.id   AF-A0A6I2ZT31-F1
#
_cell.length_a   1.000
_cell.length_b   1.000
_cell.length_c   1.000
_cell.angle_alpha   90.00
_cell.angle_beta   90.00
_cell.angle_gamma   90.00
#
_symmetry.space_group_name_H-M   'P 1'
#
loop_
_entity.id
_entity.type
_entity.pdbx_description
1 polymer ?
#
loop_
_entity_poly.entity_id
_entity_poly.type
_entity_poly.pdbx_seq_one_letter_code
_entity_poly.pdbx_strand_id
1 'polypeptide(L)'
;MAEHLQWTDDFDSPHEECGVIGVSSPTEEVAQLVFFGLFSLQHRGQEAAGIAVSDGKQARLHKDDGLVNNVFDAASLAPLKGKNGVGHTRYSTTGGSGTRNAQPFMVETIHGPLAV
;
A
#
# COMPACT_ATOMS: atom_id res chain seq x y z
N MET A 1 44.71 -25.27 -5.80
CA MET A 1 43.30 -25.67 -5.66
C MET A 1 42.62 -24.61 -4.80
N ALA A 2 42.20 -23.50 -5.40
CA ALA A 2 41.40 -22.49 -4.72
C ALA A 2 40.00 -22.61 -5.32
N GLU A 3 39.04 -23.00 -4.49
CA GLU A 3 37.64 -23.13 -4.88
C GLU A 3 37.08 -21.72 -5.11
N HIS A 4 36.75 -21.45 -6.37
CA HIS A 4 36.10 -20.21 -6.78
C HIS A 4 34.63 -20.30 -6.36
N LEU A 5 34.31 -19.78 -5.17
CA LEU A 5 32.93 -19.57 -4.75
C LEU A 5 32.28 -18.56 -5.71
N GLN A 6 31.52 -19.08 -6.68
CA GLN A 6 30.64 -18.27 -7.50
C GLN A 6 29.51 -17.76 -6.60
N TRP A 7 29.60 -16.50 -6.18
CA TRP A 7 28.47 -15.77 -5.63
C TRP A 7 27.55 -15.44 -6.81
N THR A 8 26.44 -16.17 -6.97
CA THR A 8 25.45 -15.81 -8.00
C THR A 8 24.75 -14.55 -7.53
N ASP A 9 24.83 -13.50 -8.36
CA ASP A 9 24.22 -12.19 -8.19
C ASP A 9 22.67 -12.25 -8.36
N ASP A 10 22.03 -13.35 -7.94
CA ASP A 10 20.60 -13.61 -8.17
C ASP A 10 19.68 -12.65 -7.40
N PHE A 11 20.22 -11.85 -6.48
CA PHE A 11 19.49 -10.80 -5.75
C PHE A 11 19.54 -9.43 -6.45
N ASP A 12 20.39 -9.22 -7.46
CA ASP A 12 20.57 -7.93 -8.13
C ASP A 12 19.75 -7.83 -9.44
N SER A 13 18.53 -8.38 -9.42
CA SER A 13 17.56 -8.26 -10.53
C SER A 13 16.19 -7.80 -10.03
N PRO A 14 15.44 -6.98 -10.80
CA PRO A 14 14.12 -6.52 -10.39
C PRO A 14 13.15 -7.70 -10.21
N HIS A 15 12.70 -7.90 -8.97
CA HIS A 15 11.60 -8.81 -8.63
C HIS A 15 10.30 -8.02 -8.49
N GLU A 16 9.18 -8.61 -8.91
CA GLU A 16 7.84 -8.04 -8.74
C GLU A 16 7.45 -8.09 -7.26
N GLU A 17 7.75 -7.00 -6.56
CA GLU A 17 7.43 -6.80 -5.15
C GLU A 17 6.30 -5.78 -5.02
N CYS A 18 5.46 -5.94 -3.98
CA CYS A 18 4.36 -5.03 -3.69
C CYS A 18 4.80 -3.56 -3.67
N GLY A 19 3.92 -2.65 -4.10
CA GLY A 19 4.15 -1.21 -4.00
C GLY A 19 3.69 -0.69 -2.64
N VAL A 20 4.48 0.17 -2.01
CA VAL A 20 4.12 0.84 -0.75
C VAL A 20 4.42 2.33 -0.86
N ILE A 21 3.55 3.16 -0.30
CA ILE A 21 3.78 4.59 -0.17
C ILE A 21 3.31 5.10 1.19
N GLY A 22 4.06 6.05 1.76
CA GLY A 22 3.65 6.83 2.92
C GLY A 22 3.70 8.32 2.58
N VAL A 23 2.67 9.07 2.96
CA VAL A 23 2.57 10.51 2.75
C VAL A 23 2.18 11.19 4.05
N SER A 24 2.91 12.23 4.43
CA SER A 24 2.57 13.13 5.53
C SER A 24 2.61 14.56 5.02
N SER A 25 1.57 15.33 5.31
CA SER A 25 1.47 16.73 4.91
C SER A 25 1.00 17.59 6.08
N PRO A 26 1.63 18.74 6.35
CA PRO A 26 1.18 19.64 7.40
C PRO A 26 -0.14 20.35 7.05
N THR A 27 -0.45 20.51 5.77
CA THR A 27 -1.48 21.43 5.27
C THR A 27 -2.52 20.80 4.35
N GLU A 28 -2.22 19.67 3.72
CA GLU A 28 -3.07 19.08 2.69
C GLU A 28 -3.65 17.73 3.11
N GLU A 29 -4.80 17.40 2.55
CA GLU A 29 -5.42 16.07 2.67
C GLU A 29 -4.67 15.08 1.78
N VAL A 30 -4.18 13.99 2.38
CA VAL A 30 -3.18 13.14 1.70
C VAL A 30 -3.77 12.03 0.83
N ALA A 31 -5.08 11.76 0.89
CA ALA A 31 -5.68 10.62 0.18
C ALA A 31 -5.44 10.66 -1.34
N GLN A 32 -5.57 11.83 -1.98
CA GLN A 32 -5.31 11.96 -3.41
C GLN A 32 -3.83 11.78 -3.76
N LEU A 33 -2.92 12.28 -2.90
CA LEU A 33 -1.48 12.10 -3.09
C LEU A 33 -1.09 10.63 -2.98
N VAL A 34 -1.64 9.92 -1.99
CA VAL A 34 -1.44 8.48 -1.83
C VAL A 34 -1.99 7.73 -3.06
N PHE A 35 -3.19 8.08 -3.54
CA PHE A 35 -3.77 7.49 -4.76
C PHE A 35 -2.85 7.65 -5.98
N PHE A 36 -2.38 8.87 -6.27
CA PHE A 36 -1.50 9.10 -7.43
C PHE A 36 -0.15 8.39 -7.29
N GLY A 37 0.36 8.28 -6.06
CA GLY A 37 1.53 7.48 -5.75
C GLY A 37 1.31 6.00 -6.06
N LEU A 38 0.22 5.41 -5.57
CA LEU A 38 -0.14 4.02 -5.86
C LEU A 38 -0.41 3.78 -7.35
N PHE A 39 -1.03 4.73 -8.03
CA PHE A 39 -1.25 4.65 -9.48
C PHE A 39 0.08 4.56 -10.22
N SER A 40 1.07 5.37 -9.82
CA SER A 40 2.44 5.31 -10.36
C SER A 40 3.11 3.97 -10.05
N LEU A 41 2.80 3.36 -8.92
CA LEU A 41 3.31 2.06 -8.48
C LEU A 41 2.42 0.87 -8.92
N GLN A 42 1.45 1.07 -9.83
CA GLN A 42 0.50 0.02 -10.24
C GLN A 42 1.20 -1.21 -10.84
N HIS A 43 2.36 -1.01 -11.48
CA HIS A 43 3.16 -2.08 -12.06
C HIS A 43 3.68 -3.06 -10.99
N ARG A 44 3.82 -2.62 -9.73
CA ARG A 44 4.30 -3.41 -8.58
C ARG A 44 3.23 -4.27 -7.91
N GLY A 45 2.02 -4.34 -8.46
CA GLY A 45 0.95 -5.16 -7.90
C GLY A 45 -0.41 -4.82 -8.47
N GLN A 46 -1.07 -5.81 -9.06
CA GLN A 46 -2.35 -5.62 -9.78
C GLN A 46 -3.53 -6.34 -9.12
N GLU A 47 -3.29 -7.04 -8.01
CA GLU A 47 -4.32 -7.89 -7.41
C GLU A 47 -5.23 -7.19 -6.41
N ALA A 48 -4.70 -6.20 -5.71
CA ALA A 48 -5.44 -5.45 -4.71
C ALA A 48 -4.75 -4.12 -4.44
N ALA A 49 -5.51 -3.15 -3.97
CA ALA A 49 -4.98 -1.87 -3.50
C ALA A 49 -5.70 -1.42 -2.23
N GLY A 50 -5.01 -0.64 -1.40
CA GLY A 50 -5.58 -0.10 -0.18
C GLY A 50 -4.93 1.22 0.23
N ILE A 51 -5.72 2.08 0.85
CA ILE A 51 -5.29 3.37 1.41
C ILE A 51 -5.86 3.50 2.82
N ALA A 52 -4.98 3.73 3.80
CA ALA A 52 -5.35 4.17 5.13
C ALA A 52 -4.94 5.63 5.34
N VAL A 53 -5.81 6.44 5.92
CA VAL A 53 -5.54 7.86 6.24
C VAL A 53 -5.90 8.13 7.69
N SER A 54 -5.06 8.93 8.37
CA SER A 54 -5.23 9.35 9.76
C SER A 54 -5.18 10.86 9.90
N ASP A 55 -6.09 11.40 10.72
CA ASP A 55 -6.10 12.80 11.18
C ASP A 55 -5.39 12.98 12.54
N GLY A 56 -4.74 11.91 13.03
CA GLY A 56 -4.07 11.87 14.34
C GLY A 56 -4.99 11.50 15.50
N LYS A 57 -6.29 11.34 15.27
CA LYS A 57 -7.28 10.86 16.26
C LYS A 57 -8.07 9.66 15.76
N GLN A 58 -8.46 9.69 14.50
CA GLN A 58 -9.17 8.63 13.81
C GLN A 58 -8.36 8.18 12.60
N ALA A 59 -8.52 6.92 12.23
CA ALA A 59 -8.02 6.38 10.98
C ALA A 59 -9.18 5.81 10.16
N ARG A 60 -9.04 5.88 8.85
CA ARG A 60 -10.03 5.44 7.87
C ARG A 60 -9.31 4.60 6.83
N LEU A 61 -9.90 3.47 6.46
CA LEU A 61 -9.33 2.51 5.52
C LEU A 61 -10.33 2.25 4.41
N HIS A 62 -9.86 2.32 3.16
CA HIS A 62 -10.54 1.74 2.02
C HIS A 62 -9.58 0.84 1.28
N LYS A 63 -10.00 -0.39 0.99
CA LYS A 63 -9.20 -1.38 0.27
C LYS A 63 -10.10 -2.38 -0.42
N ASP A 64 -9.68 -2.83 -1.59
CA ASP A 64 -10.37 -3.87 -2.33
C ASP A 64 -9.43 -4.59 -3.30
N ASP A 65 -9.92 -5.67 -3.89
CA ASP A 65 -9.24 -6.39 -4.96
C ASP A 65 -9.28 -5.59 -6.28
N GLY A 66 -8.22 -5.72 -7.06
CA GLY A 66 -8.06 -5.13 -8.39
C GLY A 66 -7.07 -3.97 -8.45
N LEU A 67 -7.10 -3.31 -9.61
CA LEU A 67 -6.26 -2.16 -9.95
C LEU A 67 -6.63 -0.93 -9.12
N VAL A 68 -5.65 -0.06 -8.85
CA VAL A 68 -5.81 1.19 -8.09
C VAL A 68 -6.97 2.02 -8.62
N ASN A 69 -7.11 2.17 -9.94
CA ASN A 69 -8.19 2.94 -10.57
C ASN A 69 -9.57 2.27 -10.52
N ASN A 70 -9.63 0.97 -10.21
CA ASN A 70 -10.89 0.26 -10.00
C ASN A 70 -11.29 0.28 -8.52
N VAL A 71 -10.31 0.26 -7.60
CA VAL A 71 -10.54 0.29 -6.15
C VAL A 71 -10.92 1.70 -5.67
N PHE A 72 -10.35 2.74 -6.28
CA PHE A 72 -10.51 4.12 -5.86
C PHE A 72 -11.16 5.00 -6.93
N ASP A 73 -12.16 5.75 -6.49
CA ASP A 73 -12.87 6.79 -7.22
C ASP A 73 -13.09 8.00 -6.31
N ALA A 74 -13.75 9.04 -6.82
CA ALA A 74 -13.99 10.24 -6.03
C ALA A 74 -14.83 9.95 -4.76
N ALA A 75 -15.76 8.99 -4.81
CA ALA A 75 -16.65 8.67 -3.71
C ALA A 75 -15.94 7.91 -2.58
N SER A 76 -15.09 6.95 -2.92
CA SER A 76 -14.28 6.16 -1.97
C SER A 76 -13.10 6.95 -1.38
N LEU A 77 -12.52 7.90 -2.12
CA LEU A 77 -11.48 8.81 -1.60
C LEU A 77 -12.05 9.93 -0.74
N ALA A 78 -13.29 10.39 -1.00
CA ALA A 78 -13.91 11.48 -0.25
C ALA A 78 -13.89 11.30 1.28
N PRO A 79 -14.22 10.13 1.87
CA PRO A 79 -14.20 9.95 3.32
C PRO A 79 -12.79 9.82 3.90
N LEU A 80 -11.75 9.54 3.12
CA LEU A 80 -10.38 9.36 3.59
C LEU A 80 -9.71 10.69 3.92
N LYS A 81 -10.15 11.32 5.01
CA LYS A 81 -9.64 12.61 5.47
C LYS A 81 -8.52 12.46 6.49
N GLY A 82 -7.48 13.27 6.36
CA GLY A 82 -6.34 13.34 7.26
C GLY A 82 -5.05 13.76 6.59
N LYS A 83 -4.03 13.91 7.43
CA LYS A 83 -2.73 14.51 7.10
C LYS A 83 -1.61 13.48 7.00
N ASN A 84 -1.88 12.23 7.37
CA ASN A 84 -0.94 11.11 7.29
C ASN A 84 -1.64 9.95 6.61
N GLY A 85 -1.00 9.32 5.65
CA GLY A 85 -1.61 8.25 4.88
C GLY A 85 -0.58 7.24 4.39
N VAL A 86 -1.00 5.98 4.34
CA VAL A 86 -0.22 4.89 3.79
C VAL A 86 -1.05 4.17 2.74
N GLY A 87 -0.38 3.69 1.70
CA GLY A 87 -1.01 2.95 0.62
C GLY A 87 -0.19 1.73 0.24
N HIS A 88 -0.88 0.73 -0.32
CA HIS A 88 -0.25 -0.50 -0.78
C HIS A 88 -0.88 -1.00 -2.09
N THR A 89 -0.07 -1.54 -3.01
CA THR A 89 -0.50 -2.37 -4.15
C THR A 89 0.05 -3.79 -4.00
N ARG A 90 -0.82 -4.80 -4.13
CA ARG A 90 -0.45 -6.20 -3.90
C ARG A 90 -0.11 -6.92 -5.21
N TYR A 91 1.06 -7.55 -5.24
CA TYR A 91 1.41 -8.63 -6.15
C TYR A 91 1.29 -9.96 -5.38
N SER A 92 0.67 -11.00 -5.94
CA SER A 92 0.61 -12.30 -5.24
C SER A 92 1.73 -13.20 -5.64
N THR A 93 2.57 -13.48 -4.65
CA THR A 93 3.57 -14.53 -4.72
C THR A 93 3.01 -15.85 -4.19
N THR A 94 2.19 -15.83 -3.12
CA THR A 94 1.53 -17.02 -2.53
C THR A 94 0.40 -16.60 -1.58
N GLY A 95 -0.63 -17.45 -1.36
CA GLY A 95 -1.71 -17.21 -0.36
C GLY A 95 -3.11 -16.93 -0.92
N GLY A 96 -3.27 -17.01 -2.25
CA GLY A 96 -4.54 -16.84 -2.96
C GLY A 96 -4.96 -15.37 -3.09
N SER A 97 -5.96 -15.13 -3.94
CA SER A 97 -6.63 -13.83 -4.07
C SER A 97 -7.67 -13.62 -2.97
N GLY A 98 -8.06 -12.37 -2.74
CA GLY A 98 -9.15 -12.00 -1.86
C GLY A 98 -8.85 -10.76 -1.01
N THR A 99 -9.85 -9.89 -0.87
CA THR A 99 -9.79 -8.60 -0.16
C THR A 99 -9.22 -8.69 1.26
N ARG A 100 -9.34 -9.85 1.92
CA ARG A 100 -8.75 -10.11 3.25
C ARG A 100 -7.23 -9.96 3.26
N ASN A 101 -6.57 -10.20 2.13
CA ASN A 101 -5.12 -10.09 1.94
C ASN A 101 -4.72 -8.71 1.42
N ALA A 102 -5.69 -7.84 1.08
CA ALA A 102 -5.41 -6.47 0.68
C ALA A 102 -4.85 -5.71 1.90
N GLN A 103 -3.74 -5.02 1.68
CA GLN A 103 -3.11 -4.14 2.66
C GLN A 103 -3.43 -2.68 2.32
N PRO A 104 -3.39 -1.74 3.28
CA PRO A 104 -2.95 -1.91 4.67
C PRO A 104 -3.90 -2.71 5.58
N PHE A 105 -3.35 -3.25 6.66
CA PHE A 105 -4.11 -3.79 7.80
C PHE A 105 -4.29 -2.72 8.85
N MET A 106 -5.49 -2.62 9.41
CA MET A 106 -5.80 -1.68 10.48
C MET A 106 -6.18 -2.43 11.75
N VAL A 107 -5.59 -2.03 12.86
CA VAL A 107 -5.85 -2.59 14.20
C VAL A 107 -6.08 -1.47 15.19
N GLU A 108 -7.01 -1.68 16.12
CA GLU A 108 -7.22 -0.79 17.25
C GLU A 108 -6.24 -1.14 18.37
N THR A 109 -5.59 -0.13 18.93
CA THR A 109 -4.63 -0.29 20.04
C THR A 109 -5.00 0.62 21.21
N ILE A 110 -4.33 0.43 22.35
CA ILE A 110 -4.47 1.35 23.49
C ILE A 110 -4.00 2.79 23.17
N HIS A 111 -3.24 2.97 22.09
CA HIS A 111 -2.73 4.26 21.63
C HIS A 111 -3.55 4.84 20.45
N GLY A 112 -4.67 4.21 20.11
CA GLY A 112 -5.49 4.54 18.95
C GLY A 112 -5.25 3.60 17.76
N PRO A 113 -5.87 3.89 16.61
CA PRO A 113 -5.79 3.03 15.43
C PRO A 113 -4.41 3.07 14.79
N LEU A 114 -3.92 1.89 14.42
CA LEU A 114 -2.65 1.67 13.73
C LEU A 114 -2.91 1.01 12.38
N ALA A 115 -2.29 1.52 11.32
CA ALA A 115 -2.28 0.90 10.00
C ALA A 115 -0.87 0.46 9.61
N VAL A 116 -0.73 -0.79 9.13
CA VAL A 116 0.53 -1.41 8.69
C VAL A 116 0.39 -2.12 7.36
#